data_AF-A0A392PAN2-F1
#
_entry.id   AF-A0A392PAN2-F1
#
_cell.length_a   1.000
_cell.length_b   1.000
_cell.length_c   1.000
_cell.angle_alpha   90.00
_cell.angle_beta   90.00
_cell.angle_gamma   90.00
#
_symmetry.space_group_name_H-M   'P 1'
#
loop_
_entity.id
_entity.type
_entity.pdbx_description
1 polymer ?
#
loop_
_entity_poly.entity_id
_entity_poly.type
_entity_poly.pdbx_seq_one_letter_code
_entity_poly.pdbx_strand_id
1 'polypeptide(L)'
;GGGGLSSAPNIRRSIRIECDNSSSVGNGNGNSVGYEKLCDTVDCSNGVCEHDPIRFMKPMLGANFCLQPPGDTPTRKSTFDAILAGCIPVFFEDLSAKLQYSWHLPENEFESFSVTIPKEDVVFRGLKILDVLQRIPRARVRRMREKVLELIPRVVYRKHNSSPGLRTKKDAFDLTIDGTLDKIRTRLQELDFVL
;
A
#
# COMPACT_ATOMS: atom_id res chain seq x y z
N GLY A 1 -2.22 -5.90 -13.50
CA GLY A 1 -3.19 -6.61 -14.36
C GLY A 1 -3.88 -7.71 -13.58
N GLY A 2 -5.04 -8.16 -14.07
CA GLY A 2 -5.82 -9.29 -13.55
C GLY A 2 -7.17 -8.86 -12.98
N GLY A 3 -8.27 -9.27 -13.60
CA GLY A 3 -9.65 -9.07 -13.13
C GLY A 3 -10.49 -8.22 -14.09
N GLY A 4 -11.18 -8.88 -15.03
CA GLY A 4 -12.22 -8.25 -15.84
C GLY A 4 -13.33 -7.65 -14.97
N LEU A 5 -14.16 -6.80 -15.58
CA LEU A 5 -15.35 -6.25 -14.95
C LEU A 5 -16.36 -7.38 -14.71
N SER A 6 -16.24 -8.08 -13.57
CA SER A 6 -17.33 -8.91 -13.07
C SER A 6 -18.59 -8.03 -12.95
N SER A 7 -19.73 -8.56 -13.39
CA SER A 7 -21.03 -7.90 -13.26
C SER A 7 -21.42 -7.69 -11.79
N ALA A 8 -20.87 -8.48 -10.88
CA ALA A 8 -21.09 -8.36 -9.45
C ALA A 8 -20.39 -7.11 -8.86
N PRO A 9 -21.02 -6.45 -7.87
CA PRO A 9 -20.39 -5.35 -7.13
C PRO A 9 -19.05 -5.78 -6.56
N ASN A 10 -17.97 -5.04 -6.90
CA ASN A 10 -16.63 -5.32 -6.40
C ASN A 10 -15.86 -4.02 -6.20
N ILE A 11 -14.93 -4.05 -5.23
CA ILE A 11 -14.18 -2.86 -4.80
C ILE A 11 -13.37 -2.20 -5.92
N ARG A 12 -12.82 -2.99 -6.86
CA ARG A 12 -12.05 -2.46 -7.99
C ARG A 12 -12.94 -1.64 -8.94
N ARG A 13 -14.16 -2.11 -9.20
CA ARG A 13 -15.17 -1.39 -9.97
C ARG A 13 -15.59 -0.11 -9.25
N SER A 14 -15.85 -0.17 -7.95
CA SER A 14 -16.20 1.01 -7.15
C SER A 14 -15.10 2.07 -7.20
N ILE A 15 -13.83 1.68 -7.02
CA ILE A 15 -12.66 2.57 -7.15
C ILE A 15 -12.63 3.25 -8.52
N ARG A 16 -12.76 2.48 -9.60
CA ARG A 16 -12.68 3.01 -10.97
C ARG A 16 -13.80 4.01 -11.25
N ILE A 17 -15.04 3.66 -10.90
CA ILE A 17 -16.20 4.55 -11.06
C ILE A 17 -16.02 5.84 -10.25
N GLU A 18 -15.57 5.75 -9.00
CA GLU A 18 -15.35 6.92 -8.15
C GLU A 18 -14.25 7.84 -8.71
N CYS A 19 -13.15 7.25 -9.19
CA CYS A 19 -12.04 7.99 -9.81
C CYS A 19 -12.46 8.70 -11.11
N ASP A 20 -13.18 7.99 -11.98
CA ASP A 20 -13.65 8.52 -13.27
C ASP A 20 -14.65 9.68 -13.06
N ASN A 21 -15.59 9.52 -12.11
CA ASN A 21 -16.56 10.56 -11.75
C ASN A 21 -15.92 11.80 -11.12
N SER A 22 -14.74 11.66 -10.51
CA SER A 22 -14.04 12.77 -9.84
C SER A 22 -13.10 13.51 -10.78
N SER A 23 -12.65 12.85 -11.87
CA SER A 23 -11.78 13.43 -12.89
C SER A 23 -12.49 14.49 -13.75
N SER A 24 -13.83 14.46 -13.80
CA SER A 24 -14.66 15.45 -14.51
C SER A 24 -14.94 16.73 -13.71
N VAL A 25 -14.63 16.76 -12.42
CA VAL A 25 -14.91 17.90 -11.52
C VAL A 25 -13.70 18.84 -11.38
N GLY A 26 -12.52 18.46 -11.89
CA GLY A 26 -11.29 19.24 -11.81
C GLY A 26 -11.24 20.54 -12.65
N ASN A 27 -12.29 20.87 -13.40
CA ASN A 27 -12.32 22.04 -14.29
C ASN A 27 -13.44 23.05 -14.00
N GLY A 28 -14.08 23.02 -12.82
CA GLY A 28 -15.14 23.95 -12.49
C GLY A 28 -15.26 24.28 -11.00
N ASN A 29 -15.18 25.57 -10.68
CA ASN A 29 -15.48 26.24 -9.40
C ASN A 29 -14.57 25.94 -8.19
N GLY A 30 -13.44 26.65 -8.12
CA GLY A 30 -13.19 27.70 -7.12
C GLY A 30 -13.23 27.41 -5.61
N ASN A 31 -13.53 26.18 -5.16
CA ASN A 31 -13.65 25.85 -3.72
C ASN A 31 -12.90 24.56 -3.31
N SER A 32 -12.13 23.93 -4.21
CA SER A 32 -11.30 22.77 -3.86
C SER A 32 -9.96 23.23 -3.24
N VAL A 33 -9.93 23.37 -1.92
CA VAL A 33 -8.71 23.68 -1.18
C VAL A 33 -7.72 22.49 -1.27
N GLY A 34 -6.80 22.53 -2.24
CA GLY A 34 -5.43 22.02 -2.05
C GLY A 34 -4.95 20.76 -2.80
N TYR A 35 -5.67 20.17 -3.76
CA TYR A 35 -5.14 19.06 -4.58
C TYR A 35 -5.35 19.35 -6.08
N GLU A 36 -4.29 19.29 -6.89
CA GLU A 36 -4.35 19.52 -8.35
C GLU A 36 -5.10 18.41 -9.10
N LYS A 37 -4.99 17.17 -8.62
CA LYS A 37 -5.65 15.99 -9.17
C LYS A 37 -6.14 15.11 -8.02
N LEU A 38 -7.42 14.74 -8.04
CA LEU A 38 -8.05 13.95 -6.98
C LEU A 38 -7.72 12.46 -7.07
N CYS A 39 -7.63 11.94 -8.30
CA CYS A 39 -7.37 10.53 -8.55
C CYS A 39 -6.70 10.34 -9.91
N ASP A 40 -5.88 9.29 -10.04
CA ASP A 40 -5.24 8.89 -11.29
C ASP A 40 -5.36 7.37 -11.48
N THR A 41 -6.04 6.95 -12.54
CA THR A 41 -6.17 5.53 -12.89
C THR A 41 -5.05 5.13 -13.85
N VAL A 42 -4.16 4.25 -13.39
CA VAL A 42 -3.13 3.64 -14.25
C VAL A 42 -3.68 2.36 -14.87
N ASP A 43 -3.95 2.40 -16.18
CA ASP A 43 -4.39 1.21 -16.91
C ASP A 43 -3.19 0.36 -17.35
N CYS A 44 -2.97 -0.74 -16.61
CA CYS A 44 -1.96 -1.75 -16.92
C CYS A 44 -2.53 -2.97 -17.66
N SER A 45 -3.65 -2.81 -18.37
CA SER A 45 -4.21 -3.87 -19.21
C SER A 45 -3.28 -4.23 -20.37
N ASN A 46 -3.45 -5.41 -20.95
CA ASN A 46 -2.65 -5.89 -22.10
C ASN A 46 -1.12 -5.90 -21.86
N GLY A 47 -0.67 -6.01 -20.61
CA GLY A 47 0.76 -6.15 -20.28
C GLY A 47 1.59 -4.87 -20.40
N VAL A 48 0.99 -3.70 -20.66
CA VAL A 48 1.74 -2.45 -20.93
C VAL A 48 2.67 -2.00 -19.79
N CYS A 49 2.45 -2.47 -18.56
CA CYS A 49 3.26 -2.15 -17.39
C CYS A 49 4.32 -3.23 -17.04
N GLU A 50 4.35 -4.36 -17.75
CA GLU A 50 5.18 -5.51 -17.38
C GLU A 50 6.68 -5.23 -17.51
N HIS A 51 7.06 -4.47 -18.53
CA HIS A 51 8.45 -4.08 -18.81
C HIS A 51 8.68 -2.57 -18.74
N ASP A 52 7.69 -1.82 -18.25
CA ASP A 52 7.75 -0.36 -18.13
C ASP A 52 7.20 0.07 -16.75
N PRO A 53 8.02 -0.08 -15.69
CA PRO A 53 7.58 0.27 -14.35
C PRO A 53 7.34 1.78 -14.17
N ILE A 54 7.87 2.62 -15.08
CA ILE A 54 7.71 4.07 -15.02
C ILE A 54 6.23 4.45 -15.13
N ARG A 55 5.43 3.68 -15.88
CA ARG A 55 3.98 3.92 -16.06
C ARG A 55 3.20 3.96 -14.76
N PHE A 56 3.53 3.10 -13.80
CA PHE A 56 2.87 3.13 -12.49
C PHE A 56 3.70 3.85 -11.43
N MET A 57 5.03 3.81 -11.50
CA MET A 57 5.87 4.47 -10.50
C MET A 57 5.78 6.00 -10.55
N LYS A 58 5.73 6.60 -11.76
CA LYS A 58 5.65 8.06 -11.91
C LYS A 58 4.39 8.64 -11.23
N PRO A 59 3.16 8.14 -11.48
CA PRO A 59 1.99 8.63 -10.77
C PRO A 59 2.02 8.28 -9.27
N MET A 60 2.56 7.13 -8.86
CA MET A 60 2.72 6.80 -7.43
C MET A 60 3.61 7.80 -6.68
N LEU A 61 4.72 8.24 -7.30
CA LEU A 61 5.64 9.23 -6.70
C LEU A 61 4.97 10.59 -6.42
N GLY A 62 4.00 10.98 -7.27
CA GLY A 62 3.22 12.20 -7.10
C GLY A 62 1.99 12.04 -6.20
N ALA A 63 1.57 10.82 -5.89
CA ALA A 63 0.36 10.55 -5.12
C ALA A 63 0.62 10.57 -3.61
N ASN A 64 -0.40 10.94 -2.83
CA ASN A 64 -0.37 10.78 -1.37
C ASN A 64 -0.81 9.39 -0.93
N PHE A 65 -1.81 8.84 -1.62
CA PHE A 65 -2.45 7.57 -1.28
C PHE A 65 -2.45 6.65 -2.49
N CYS A 66 -2.13 5.38 -2.27
CA CYS A 66 -2.11 4.35 -3.30
C CYS A 66 -3.04 3.22 -2.89
N LEU A 67 -4.15 3.08 -3.63
CA LEU A 67 -5.19 2.11 -3.32
C LEU A 67 -4.71 0.68 -3.61
N GLN A 68 -4.86 -0.21 -2.63
CA GLN A 68 -4.45 -1.61 -2.67
C GLN A 68 -5.67 -2.54 -2.56
N PRO A 69 -6.59 -2.54 -3.55
CA PRO A 69 -7.71 -3.46 -3.51
C PRO A 69 -7.23 -4.93 -3.53
N PRO A 70 -7.97 -5.87 -2.94
CA PRO A 70 -7.64 -7.30 -3.03
C PRO A 70 -7.65 -7.81 -4.49
N GLY A 71 -6.94 -8.91 -4.73
CA GLY A 71 -7.00 -9.68 -5.97
C GLY A 71 -7.36 -11.13 -5.72
N ASP A 72 -6.85 -12.03 -6.57
CA ASP A 72 -7.04 -13.47 -6.38
C ASP A 72 -6.36 -13.96 -5.09
N THR A 73 -5.30 -13.25 -4.67
CA THR A 73 -4.64 -13.43 -3.38
C THR A 73 -4.81 -12.17 -2.50
N PRO A 74 -4.75 -12.31 -1.16
CA PRO A 74 -4.74 -11.17 -0.24
C PRO A 74 -3.50 -10.26 -0.40
N THR A 75 -2.39 -10.82 -0.90
CA THR A 75 -1.14 -10.11 -1.11
C THR A 75 -1.10 -9.40 -2.46
N ARG A 76 -0.41 -8.26 -2.52
CA ARG A 76 -0.29 -7.47 -3.76
C ARG A 76 1.09 -6.85 -3.90
N LYS A 77 1.75 -7.07 -5.05
CA LYS A 77 3.05 -6.45 -5.36
C LYS A 77 3.02 -4.92 -5.22
N SER A 78 1.92 -4.29 -5.66
CA SER A 78 1.76 -2.83 -5.64
C SER A 78 1.80 -2.20 -4.26
N THR A 79 1.64 -2.99 -3.19
CA THR A 79 1.86 -2.52 -1.81
C THR A 79 3.31 -2.09 -1.61
N PHE A 80 4.26 -2.89 -2.08
CA PHE A 80 5.69 -2.58 -1.97
C PHE A 80 6.06 -1.44 -2.92
N ASP A 81 5.52 -1.42 -4.14
CA ASP A 81 5.74 -0.32 -5.08
C ASP A 81 5.26 1.03 -4.48
N ALA A 82 4.13 1.05 -3.78
CA ALA A 82 3.64 2.24 -3.06
C ALA A 82 4.60 2.68 -1.95
N ILE A 83 5.12 1.74 -1.15
CA ILE A 83 6.11 2.03 -0.10
C ILE A 83 7.38 2.64 -0.72
N LEU A 84 7.89 2.05 -1.80
CA LEU A 84 9.06 2.56 -2.52
C LEU A 84 8.84 3.96 -3.10
N ALA A 85 7.62 4.26 -3.53
CA ALA A 85 7.24 5.58 -4.01
C ALA A 85 6.97 6.60 -2.90
N GLY A 86 7.00 6.20 -1.62
CA GLY A 86 6.59 7.06 -0.49
C GLY A 86 5.09 7.38 -0.49
N CYS A 87 4.30 6.55 -1.16
CA CYS A 87 2.85 6.66 -1.28
C CYS A 87 2.17 5.83 -0.19
N ILE A 88 1.26 6.43 0.58
CA ILE A 88 0.58 5.77 1.70
C ILE A 88 -0.32 4.65 1.15
N PRO A 89 -0.08 3.37 1.50
CA PRO A 89 -0.96 2.29 1.07
C PRO A 89 -2.35 2.42 1.71
N VAL A 90 -3.40 2.26 0.91
CA VAL A 90 -4.79 2.18 1.38
C VAL A 90 -5.30 0.75 1.17
N PHE A 91 -5.53 0.03 2.26
CA PHE A 91 -5.98 -1.35 2.23
C PHE A 91 -7.49 -1.44 2.40
N PHE A 92 -8.07 -2.51 1.83
CA PHE A 92 -9.51 -2.76 1.92
C PHE A 92 -9.89 -4.05 2.66
N GLU A 93 -8.88 -4.78 3.14
CA GLU A 93 -9.01 -6.00 3.94
C GLU A 93 -7.83 -6.12 4.90
N ASP A 94 -8.07 -6.59 6.13
CA ASP A 94 -7.00 -6.84 7.11
C ASP A 94 -6.09 -8.01 6.73
N LEU A 95 -6.61 -9.01 6.00
CA LEU A 95 -5.83 -10.18 5.56
C LEU A 95 -4.73 -9.83 4.55
N SER A 96 -4.67 -8.57 4.10
CA SER A 96 -3.66 -8.07 3.16
C SER A 96 -2.27 -7.96 3.79
N ALA A 97 -1.64 -6.79 3.75
CA ALA A 97 -0.26 -6.64 4.21
C ALA A 97 -0.11 -6.80 5.72
N LYS A 98 -1.16 -6.49 6.50
CA LYS A 98 -1.15 -6.46 7.96
C LYS A 98 -0.81 -7.81 8.58
N LEU A 99 -1.40 -8.89 8.07
CA LEU A 99 -1.18 -10.25 8.61
C LEU A 99 -0.12 -11.05 7.85
N GLN A 100 0.17 -10.69 6.59
CA GLN A 100 1.04 -11.51 5.73
C GLN A 100 2.53 -11.16 5.84
N TYR A 101 2.87 -9.93 6.22
CA TYR A 101 4.25 -9.42 6.17
C TYR A 101 4.75 -8.88 7.51
N SER A 102 4.33 -9.46 8.63
CA SER A 102 4.59 -8.94 9.99
C SER A 102 6.07 -8.71 10.31
N TRP A 103 7.00 -9.49 9.73
CA TRP A 103 8.45 -9.26 9.87
C TRP A 103 8.90 -7.95 9.22
N HIS A 104 8.33 -7.60 8.07
CA HIS A 104 8.70 -6.42 7.29
C HIS A 104 7.87 -5.19 7.64
N LEU A 105 6.59 -5.40 7.96
CA LEU A 105 5.56 -4.41 8.22
C LEU A 105 4.95 -4.70 9.61
N PRO A 106 5.43 -4.04 10.67
CA PRO A 106 4.97 -4.32 12.04
C PRO A 106 3.48 -4.04 12.20
N GLU A 107 2.74 -5.03 12.68
CA GLU A 107 1.28 -4.95 12.82
C GLU A 107 0.85 -3.84 13.81
N ASN A 108 1.60 -3.67 14.89
CA ASN A 108 1.37 -2.63 15.90
C ASN A 108 1.61 -1.20 15.37
N GLU A 109 2.27 -1.05 14.22
CA GLU A 109 2.54 0.24 13.59
C GLU A 109 1.68 0.45 12.33
N PHE A 110 0.79 -0.49 11.98
CA PHE A 110 0.12 -0.50 10.68
C PHE A 110 -0.66 0.79 10.38
N GLU A 111 -1.36 1.34 11.38
CA GLU A 111 -2.14 2.59 11.27
C GLU A 111 -1.26 3.85 11.15
N SER A 112 0.04 3.74 11.47
CA SER A 112 0.97 4.86 11.37
C SER A 112 1.47 5.12 9.95
N PHE A 113 1.38 4.12 9.05
CA PHE A 113 1.85 4.22 7.67
C PHE A 113 0.82 3.85 6.61
N SER A 114 -0.38 3.43 7.00
CA SER A 114 -1.44 3.01 6.07
C SER A 114 -2.82 3.47 6.50
N VAL A 115 -3.78 3.39 5.57
CA VAL A 115 -5.20 3.61 5.84
C VAL A 115 -5.95 2.31 5.54
N THR A 116 -6.86 1.91 6.41
CA THR A 116 -7.77 0.78 6.15
C THR A 116 -9.18 1.30 5.93
N ILE A 117 -9.79 0.93 4.81
CA ILE A 117 -11.18 1.25 4.45
C ILE A 117 -11.89 -0.07 4.14
N PRO A 118 -12.77 -0.60 5.00
CA PRO A 118 -13.44 -1.87 4.74
C PRO A 118 -14.13 -1.90 3.38
N LYS A 119 -13.84 -2.91 2.55
CA LYS A 119 -14.41 -3.00 1.19
C LYS A 119 -15.94 -3.02 1.21
N GLU A 120 -16.55 -3.60 2.23
CA GLU A 120 -18.00 -3.73 2.38
C GLU A 120 -18.68 -2.38 2.53
N ASP A 121 -18.04 -1.44 3.22
CA ASP A 121 -18.59 -0.09 3.40
C ASP A 121 -18.63 0.67 2.06
N VAL A 122 -17.62 0.47 1.21
CA VAL A 122 -17.56 1.07 -0.13
C VAL A 122 -18.53 0.39 -1.09
N VAL A 123 -18.51 -0.94 -1.14
CA VAL A 123 -19.26 -1.71 -2.15
C VAL A 123 -20.76 -1.77 -1.85
N PHE A 124 -21.14 -1.90 -0.57
CA PHE A 124 -22.53 -2.16 -0.18
C PHE A 124 -23.18 -1.03 0.61
N ARG A 125 -22.40 -0.12 1.22
CA ARG A 125 -22.93 0.98 2.05
C ARG A 125 -22.72 2.37 1.46
N GLY A 126 -22.16 2.47 0.26
CA GLY A 126 -22.00 3.74 -0.47
C GLY A 126 -20.97 4.70 0.13
N LEU A 127 -20.04 4.22 0.97
CA LEU A 127 -18.93 5.02 1.46
C LEU A 127 -18.03 5.44 0.30
N LYS A 128 -17.78 6.75 0.16
CA LYS A 128 -16.84 7.29 -0.82
C LYS A 128 -15.41 7.29 -0.27
N ILE A 129 -14.48 6.70 -1.03
CA ILE A 129 -13.06 6.60 -0.65
C ILE A 129 -12.44 8.00 -0.54
N LEU A 130 -12.74 8.89 -1.49
CA LEU A 130 -12.21 10.26 -1.51
C LEU A 130 -12.64 11.05 -0.28
N ASP A 131 -13.89 10.91 0.17
CA ASP A 131 -14.39 11.59 1.37
C ASP A 131 -13.59 11.16 2.62
N VAL A 132 -13.26 9.87 2.73
CA VAL A 132 -12.43 9.35 3.84
C VAL A 132 -11.02 9.93 3.76
N LEU A 133 -10.38 9.86 2.59
CA LEU A 133 -8.99 10.28 2.42
C LEU A 133 -8.81 11.80 2.55
N GLN A 134 -9.77 12.60 2.07
CA GLN A 134 -9.75 14.06 2.19
C GLN A 134 -9.95 14.55 3.62
N ARG A 135 -10.63 13.78 4.47
CA ARG A 135 -10.78 14.08 5.90
C ARG A 135 -9.48 13.88 6.69
N ILE A 136 -8.48 13.19 6.14
CA ILE A 136 -7.19 13.00 6.81
C ILE A 136 -6.42 14.33 6.78
N PRO A 137 -6.07 14.92 7.94
CA PRO A 137 -5.36 16.20 7.97
C PRO A 137 -4.00 16.11 7.29
N ARG A 138 -3.59 17.16 6.57
CA ARG A 138 -2.29 17.22 5.86
C ARG A 138 -1.10 16.90 6.76
N ALA A 139 -1.13 17.36 8.00
CA ALA A 139 -0.10 17.05 8.99
C ALA A 139 -0.02 15.55 9.30
N ARG A 140 -1.16 14.84 9.35
CA ARG A 140 -1.20 13.38 9.50
C ARG A 140 -0.68 12.69 8.23
N VAL A 141 -1.10 13.14 7.04
CA VAL A 141 -0.58 12.61 5.76
C VAL A 141 0.95 12.72 5.70
N ARG A 142 1.52 13.87 6.08
CA ARG A 142 2.97 14.07 6.11
C ARG A 142 3.67 13.06 7.04
N ARG A 143 3.18 12.90 8.27
CA ARG A 143 3.74 11.93 9.22
C ARG A 143 3.64 10.48 8.72
N MET A 144 2.52 10.13 8.11
CA MET A 144 2.34 8.81 7.51
C MET A 144 3.33 8.57 6.36
N ARG A 145 3.56 9.57 5.50
CA ARG A 145 4.58 9.50 4.44
C ARG A 145 5.99 9.35 5.01
N GLU A 146 6.35 10.13 6.04
CA GLU A 146 7.63 9.99 6.73
C GLU A 146 7.81 8.55 7.24
N LYS A 147 6.75 7.97 7.84
CA LYS A 147 6.76 6.58 8.27
C LYS A 147 6.89 5.58 7.12
N VAL A 148 6.21 5.79 6.00
CA VAL A 148 6.36 4.96 4.79
C VAL A 148 7.82 4.98 4.30
N LEU A 149 8.47 6.14 4.29
CA LEU A 149 9.87 6.27 3.88
C LEU A 149 10.82 5.52 4.83
N GLU A 150 10.53 5.51 6.13
CA GLU A 150 11.29 4.72 7.11
C GLU A 150 11.21 3.20 6.86
N LEU A 151 10.11 2.73 6.27
CA LEU A 151 9.91 1.30 5.96
C LEU A 151 10.65 0.83 4.71
N ILE A 152 11.09 1.74 3.81
CA ILE A 152 11.72 1.38 2.53
C ILE A 152 12.84 0.33 2.68
N PRO A 153 13.82 0.48 3.61
CA PRO A 153 14.88 -0.52 3.78
C PRO A 153 14.34 -1.92 4.09
N ARG A 154 13.23 -2.02 4.84
CA ARG A 154 12.65 -3.28 5.31
C ARG A 154 12.01 -4.11 4.19
N VAL A 155 11.77 -3.51 3.02
CA VAL A 155 11.07 -4.13 1.88
C VAL A 155 11.94 -4.22 0.61
N VAL A 156 13.22 -3.85 0.70
CA VAL A 156 14.19 -3.97 -0.40
C VAL A 156 15.37 -4.83 -0.03
N TYR A 157 16.01 -5.42 -1.03
CA TYR A 157 17.34 -5.99 -0.87
C TYR A 157 18.40 -4.92 -1.10
N ARG A 158 19.27 -4.75 -0.12
CA ARG A 158 20.34 -3.77 -0.13
C ARG A 158 21.43 -4.22 -1.11
N LYS A 159 21.81 -3.33 -2.03
CA LYS A 159 22.95 -3.54 -2.91
C LYS A 159 24.26 -3.62 -2.09
N HIS A 160 25.15 -4.55 -2.45
CA HIS A 160 26.44 -4.78 -1.78
C HIS A 160 27.29 -3.49 -1.63
N ASN A 161 27.24 -2.60 -2.63
CA ASN A 161 27.92 -1.30 -2.64
C ASN A 161 27.01 -0.11 -2.32
N SER A 162 26.03 -0.30 -1.45
CA SER A 162 25.14 0.76 -0.97
C SER A 162 25.86 1.78 -0.08
N SER A 163 25.22 2.95 0.08
CA SER A 163 25.73 4.05 0.91
C SER A 163 25.89 3.63 2.38
N PRO A 164 26.80 4.27 3.14
CA PRO A 164 27.03 3.95 4.54
C PRO A 164 25.75 3.95 5.39
N GLY A 165 24.88 4.95 5.20
CA GLY A 165 23.62 5.05 5.94
C GLY A 165 22.59 3.95 5.62
N LEU A 166 22.68 3.29 4.45
CA LEU A 166 21.85 2.13 4.15
C LEU A 166 22.47 0.84 4.70
N ARG A 167 23.81 0.75 4.77
CA ARG A 167 24.52 -0.39 5.38
C ARG A 167 24.28 -0.52 6.88
N THR A 168 23.98 0.58 7.57
CA THR A 168 23.65 0.56 9.01
C THR A 168 22.20 0.15 9.30
N LYS A 169 21.35 -0.02 8.29
CA LYS A 169 19.96 -0.44 8.43
C LYS A 169 19.79 -1.88 7.97
N LYS A 170 19.02 -2.68 8.70
CA LYS A 170 18.62 -4.02 8.24
C LYS A 170 17.73 -3.91 7.01
N ASP A 171 18.03 -4.70 6.00
CA ASP A 171 17.22 -4.79 4.79
C ASP A 171 16.17 -5.92 4.87
N ALA A 172 15.41 -6.15 3.80
CA ALA A 172 14.42 -7.22 3.79
C ALA A 172 15.03 -8.62 4.00
N PHE A 173 16.25 -8.86 3.51
CA PHE A 173 16.90 -10.15 3.68
C PHE A 173 17.38 -10.33 5.12
N ASP A 174 18.05 -9.33 5.69
CA ASP A 174 18.50 -9.32 7.08
C ASP A 174 17.34 -9.62 8.04
N LEU A 175 16.20 -8.94 7.86
CA LEU A 175 14.99 -9.14 8.67
C LEU A 175 14.40 -10.55 8.53
N THR A 176 14.45 -11.11 7.32
CA THR A 176 13.97 -12.49 7.07
C THR A 176 14.82 -13.49 7.86
N ILE A 177 16.14 -13.34 7.83
CA ILE A 177 17.05 -14.24 8.54
C ILE A 177 16.82 -14.14 10.05
N ASP A 178 16.72 -12.94 10.60
CA ASP A 178 16.40 -12.75 12.03
C ASP A 178 15.09 -13.45 12.41
N GLY A 179 14.01 -13.17 11.65
CA GLY A 179 12.69 -13.75 11.91
C GLY A 179 12.67 -15.28 11.81
N THR A 180 13.40 -15.85 10.86
CA THR A 180 13.56 -17.30 10.74
C THR A 180 14.28 -17.89 11.95
N LEU A 181 15.40 -17.29 12.38
CA LEU A 181 16.17 -17.78 13.53
C LEU A 181 15.38 -17.66 14.84
N ASP A 182 14.66 -16.56 15.04
CA ASP A 182 13.80 -16.38 16.20
C ASP A 182 12.68 -17.41 16.24
N LYS A 183 12.03 -17.66 15.09
CA LYS A 183 10.99 -18.69 14.98
C LYS A 183 11.53 -20.08 15.30
N ILE A 184 12.72 -20.44 14.82
CA ILE A 184 13.36 -21.72 15.15
C ILE A 184 13.60 -21.81 16.67
N ARG A 185 14.15 -20.76 17.28
CA ARG A 185 14.42 -20.72 18.73
C ARG A 185 13.14 -20.90 19.55
N THR A 186 12.07 -20.16 19.22
CA THR A 186 10.78 -20.28 19.93
C THR A 186 10.23 -21.70 19.84
N ARG A 187 10.31 -22.34 18.66
CA ARG A 187 9.82 -23.72 18.48
C ARG A 187 10.64 -24.75 19.26
N LEU A 188 11.97 -24.58 19.33
CA LEU A 188 12.81 -25.48 20.13
C LEU A 188 12.48 -25.35 21.62
N GLN A 189 12.31 -24.13 22.13
CA GLN A 189 11.90 -23.90 23.51
C GLN A 189 10.54 -24.53 23.83
N GLU A 190 9.55 -24.35 22.95
CA GLU A 190 8.23 -25.00 23.10
C GLU A 190 8.33 -26.53 23.20
N LEU A 191 9.25 -27.16 22.46
CA LEU A 191 9.47 -28.61 22.53
C LEU A 191 10.18 -29.02 23.83
N ASP A 192 11.16 -28.25 24.29
CA ASP A 192 11.87 -28.49 25.55
C ASP A 192 10.95 -28.34 26.78
N PHE A 193 9.87 -27.56 26.69
CA PHE A 193 8.83 -27.48 27.73
C PHE A 193 7.79 -28.62 27.69
N VAL A 194 7.79 -29.43 26.63
CA VAL A 194 6.85 -30.56 26.45
C VAL A 194 7.49 -31.91 26.83
N LEU A 195 8.81 -31.95 27.00
CA LEU A 195 9.60 -33.10 27.47
C LEU A 195 9.96 -32.96 28.96
#